data_AF-A0A9E2PAR8-F1
#
_entry.id   AF-A0A9E2PAR8-F1
#
_cell.length_a   1.000
_cell.length_b   1.000
_cell.length_c   1.000
_cell.angle_alpha   90.00
_cell.angle_beta   90.00
_cell.angle_gamma   90.00
#
_symmetry.space_group_name_H-M   'P 1'
#
loop_
_entity.id
_entity.type
_entity.pdbx_description
1 polymer ?
#
loop_
_entity_poly.entity_id
_entity_poly.type
_entity_poly.pdbx_seq_one_letter_code
_entity_poly.pdbx_strand_id
1 'polypeptide(L)' 'MAMPLAHTPDIKAGLKILAAIDLKKYPTGIKVSDKTMKSLTMEKNDFHGEWNYTVSQNINI' A
#
# COMPACT_ATOMS: atom_id res chain seq x y z
N MET A 1 -24.49 8.43 -8.82
CA MET A 1 -24.35 9.35 -7.68
C MET A 1 -22.87 9.63 -7.49
N ALA A 2 -22.44 10.89 -7.60
CA ALA A 2 -21.03 11.28 -7.49
C ALA A 2 -20.71 11.71 -6.05
N MET A 3 -19.65 11.16 -5.47
CA MET A 3 -19.14 11.57 -4.15
C MET A 3 -18.33 12.88 -4.29
N PRO A 4 -18.48 13.87 -3.39
CA PRO A 4 -17.69 15.10 -3.45
C PRO A 4 -16.28 14.85 -2.94
N LEU A 5 -15.28 15.14 -3.78
CA LEU A 5 -13.87 15.20 -3.39
C LEU A 5 -13.66 16.46 -2.55
N ALA A 6 -13.19 16.33 -1.31
CA ALA A 6 -12.80 17.48 -0.51
C ALA A 6 -11.51 18.09 -1.09
N HIS A 7 -11.56 19.36 -1.53
CA HIS A 7 -10.41 20.13 -2.03
C HIS A 7 -10.18 21.33 -1.11
N THR A 8 -9.01 21.42 -0.49
CA THR A 8 -8.57 22.58 0.32
C THR A 8 -7.63 23.46 -0.52
N PRO A 9 -7.78 24.80 -0.53
CA PRO A 9 -7.12 25.64 -1.53
C PRO A 9 -5.72 26.17 -1.14
N ASP A 10 -4.96 26.45 -2.20
CA ASP A 10 -3.78 27.32 -2.38
C ASP A 10 -2.38 26.87 -1.91
N ILE A 11 -1.70 26.12 -2.79
CA ILE A 11 -0.23 26.13 -2.94
C ILE A 11 0.10 26.54 -4.39
N LYS A 12 0.89 27.61 -4.55
CA LYS A 12 1.39 28.11 -5.84
C LYS A 12 2.09 26.98 -6.60
N ALA A 13 1.51 26.58 -7.74
CA ALA A 13 1.88 25.41 -8.54
C ALA A 13 2.03 24.09 -7.72
N GLY A 14 1.09 23.83 -6.81
CA GLY A 14 1.05 22.63 -6.01
C GLY A 14 0.57 21.39 -6.77
N LEU A 15 1.18 20.25 -6.47
CA LEU A 15 0.78 18.93 -6.96
C LEU A 15 -0.73 18.69 -6.68
N LYS A 16 -1.53 18.39 -7.70
CA LYS A 16 -2.94 18.04 -7.51
C LYS A 16 -3.02 16.63 -6.91
N ILE A 17 -3.36 16.55 -5.62
CA ILE A 17 -3.57 15.28 -4.93
C ILE A 17 -5.06 14.92 -5.03
N LEU A 18 -5.36 13.72 -5.51
CA LEU A 18 -6.72 13.17 -5.53
C LEU A 18 -6.81 12.08 -4.46
N ALA A 19 -7.86 12.14 -3.63
CA ALA A 19 -8.16 11.11 -2.63
C ALA A 19 -9.62 10.69 -2.78
N ALA A 20 -9.87 9.38 -2.74
CA ALA A 20 -11.21 8.82 -2.84
C ALA A 20 -11.46 7.82 -1.70
N ILE A 21 -12.72 7.66 -1.31
CA ILE A 21 -13.12 6.66 -0.32
C ILE A 21 -13.06 5.28 -0.98
N ASP A 22 -12.26 4.37 -0.41
CA ASP A 22 -12.31 2.96 -0.78
C ASP A 22 -13.44 2.27 -0.02
N LEU A 23 -14.50 1.89 -0.73
CA LEU A 23 -15.66 1.18 -0.18
C LEU A 23 -15.46 -0.34 -0.16
N LYS A 24 -14.29 -0.86 -0.57
CA LYS A 24 -14.02 -2.30 -0.54
C LYS A 24 -14.07 -2.83 0.88
N LYS A 25 -14.67 -4.00 1.03
CA LYS A 25 -14.65 -4.77 2.28
C LYS A 25 -13.38 -5.61 2.29
N TYR A 26 -12.50 -5.32 3.24
CA TYR A 26 -11.29 -6.11 3.47
C TYR A 26 -11.56 -7.11 4.59
N PRO A 27 -11.59 -8.42 4.30
CA PRO A 27 -11.79 -9.41 5.35
C PRO A 27 -10.63 -9.35 6.34
N THR A 28 -10.95 -9.15 7.61
CA THR A 28 -9.99 -9.12 8.70
C THR A 28 -9.64 -10.54 9.14
N GLY A 29 -8.40 -10.76 9.60
CA GLY A 29 -8.00 -12.04 10.17
C GLY A 29 -7.67 -13.13 9.15
N ILE A 30 -7.33 -12.76 7.90
CA ILE A 30 -6.73 -13.68 6.95
C ILE A 30 -5.39 -14.15 7.55
N LYS A 31 -5.36 -15.37 8.06
CA LYS A 31 -4.14 -15.99 8.57
C LYS A 31 -3.32 -16.48 7.39
N VAL A 32 -2.23 -15.79 7.12
CA VAL A 32 -1.19 -16.29 6.22
C VAL A 32 -0.26 -17.18 7.04
N SER A 33 0.05 -18.37 6.53
CA SER A 33 0.97 -19.28 7.23
C SER A 33 2.40 -18.73 7.22
N ASP A 34 3.19 -19.04 8.25
CA ASP A 34 4.61 -18.64 8.31
C ASP A 34 5.40 -19.16 7.11
N LYS A 35 5.02 -20.33 6.57
CA LYS A 35 5.64 -20.90 5.36
C LYS A 35 5.40 -20.02 4.14
N THR A 36 4.17 -19.50 3.98
CA THR A 36 3.80 -18.59 2.90
C THR A 36 4.50 -17.24 3.05
N MET A 37 4.62 -16.72 4.28
CA MET A 37 5.35 -15.47 4.54
C MET A 37 6.85 -15.64 4.26
N LYS A 38 7.44 -16.79 4.59
CA LYS A 38 8.85 -17.10 4.30
C LYS A 38 9.13 -17.33 2.81
N SER A 39 8.15 -17.78 2.03
CA SER A 39 8.31 -17.90 0.57
C SER A 39 8.29 -16.56 -0.16
N LEU A 40 7.90 -15.48 0.52
CA LEU A 40 7.89 -14.15 -0.07
C LEU A 40 9.32 -13.59 -0.14
N THR A 41 9.76 -13.21 -1.34
CA THR A 41 11.01 -12.49 -1.51
C THR A 41 10.81 -11.05 -1.07
N MET A 42 11.31 -10.71 0.12
CA MET A 42 11.25 -9.35 0.68
C MET A 42 12.64 -8.83 0.97
N GLU A 43 12.95 -7.64 0.45
CA GLU A 43 14.17 -6.92 0.75
C GLU A 43 13.85 -5.74 1.66
N LYS A 44 14.51 -5.69 2.81
CA LYS A 44 14.37 -4.58 3.76
C LYS A 44 15.23 -3.42 3.31
N ASN A 45 14.68 -2.22 3.36
CA ASN A 45 15.44 -1.00 3.13
C ASN A 45 16.39 -0.75 4.31
N ASP A 46 17.57 -0.17 4.03
CA ASP A 46 18.52 0.28 5.05
C ASP A 46 17.92 1.37 5.96
N PHE A 47 16.98 2.15 5.42
CA PHE A 47 16.23 3.14 6.18
C PHE A 47 14.88 2.56 6.65
N HIS A 48 14.81 2.21 7.95
CA HIS A 48 13.61 1.66 8.59
C HIS A 48 13.03 0.45 7.86
N GLY A 49 13.85 -0.58 7.66
CA GLY A 49 13.48 -1.81 6.97
C GLY A 49 12.33 -2.60 7.60
N GLU A 50 11.97 -2.29 8.85
CA GLU A 50 10.74 -2.77 9.48
C GLU A 50 9.46 -2.22 8.83
N TRP A 51 9.52 -1.04 8.19
CA TRP A 51 8.38 -0.36 7.56
C TRP A 51 8.56 -0.25 6.05
N ASN A 52 9.80 -0.09 5.59
CA ASN A 52 10.16 0.07 4.19
C ASN A 52 10.75 -1.22 3.67
N TYR A 53 9.96 -1.97 2.92
CA TYR A 53 10.39 -3.20 2.28
C TYR A 53 9.89 -3.28 0.85
N THR A 54 10.70 -3.88 -0.01
CA THR A 54 10.36 -4.19 -1.38
C THR A 54 9.91 -5.64 -1.44
N VAL A 55 8.70 -5.88 -1.96
CA VAL A 55 8.19 -7.23 -2.22
C VAL A 55 8.44 -7.54 -3.69
N SER A 56 9.30 -8.53 -3.93
CA SER A 56 9.65 -8.99 -5.27
C SER A 56 8.86 -10.24 -5.63
N GLN A 57 8.59 -10.43 -6.92
CA GLN A 57 7.99 -11.68 -7.39
C GLN A 57 8.97 -12.83 -7.10
N ASN A 58 8.50 -13.86 -6.42
CA ASN A 58 9.26 -15.10 -6.29
C ASN A 58 9.09 -15.86 -7.62
N ILE A 59 10.04 -15.68 -8.54
CA ILE A 59 10.04 -16.36 -9.83
C ILE A 59 10.61 -17.77 -9.61
N ASN A 60 9.80 -18.67 -9.09
CA ASN A 60 10.14 -20.08 -9.05
C ASN A 60 9.74 -20.70 -10.41
N ILE A 61 10.64 -20.59 -11.40
CA ILE A 61 10.60 -21.35 -12.66
C ILE A 61 11.04 -22.79 -12.42
#